data_AF-A0A960Z6X4-F1
#
_entry.id   AF-A0A960Z6X4-F1
#
_cell.length_a   1.000
_cell.length_b   1.000
_cell.length_c   1.000
_cell.angle_alpha   90.00
_cell.angle_beta   90.00
_cell.angle_gamma   90.00
#
_symmetry.space_group_name_H-M   'P 1'
#
loop_
_entity.id
_entity.type
_entity.pdbx_description
1 polymer ?
#
loop_
_entity_poly.entity_id
_entity_poly.type
_entity_poly.pdbx_seq_one_letter_code
_entity_poly.pdbx_strand_id
1 'polypeptide(L)'
;MGQPLTPQQELEQLLAAEQQLSSGGQPPDLALVLKRSTLLRDLSRLDESLAACDEAETLCRTLGRPASPELELSRGQSLMILGRHEEALAACDRAQQLSIGLGEPLNAEVSSTRGKVYFMMGRFEEALVALAEADRICEELGIPRAPGVAINRGNALSEMGRYEEALAALDDAERLCGEQGLPLPPGIANSRGVAFEELGMYLEALAAFDRSEQLYREQGLPPHPSIMLNRGAVLLGLGRYEEAFSAYDLAEARIIEMGLPVFPGIANNRGMAYQRLGRYEEALAALAEAERGFREQGLPVWPGIVHTRGNIFGKLGQYEPALEAYRRAEDMNREQGRAEDWQLYFDRAITMFEAGHKAEALAEVYRAIATCTKLGVEQPAFIMETLQDWMSPKPEKLVQEQIASQPLAVKAVPDSEKKHDVFICYRRNPGKTSSMLLQAHMDMHGKRVFRDQDGLLSGRFEDALKDAILYSRHMVILLTEDFLRRCCEDPADVVRQEIATALHCGTHIIPVMLEGFAWPKPEDLPEDIRALTGINAMSWSDEFFTAFIDKLLKWME
;
A
#
# COMPACT_ATOMS: atom_id res chain seq x y z
N MET A 1 17.46 27.13 43.19
CA MET A 1 16.50 26.23 42.53
C MET A 1 17.25 24.94 42.27
N GLY A 2 16.79 23.81 42.82
CA GLY A 2 17.44 22.51 42.59
C GLY A 2 17.34 22.14 41.12
N GLN A 3 18.30 21.34 40.62
CA GLN A 3 18.15 20.73 39.30
C GLN A 3 16.86 19.90 39.27
N PRO A 4 16.10 19.91 38.17
CA PRO A 4 14.94 19.03 38.00
C PRO A 4 15.39 17.57 38.14
N LEU A 5 14.56 16.78 38.80
CA LEU A 5 14.83 15.37 39.03
C LEU A 5 14.82 14.62 37.68
N THR A 6 15.65 13.58 37.55
CA THR A 6 15.52 12.67 36.43
C THR A 6 14.25 11.83 36.60
N PRO A 7 13.62 11.32 35.52
CA PRO A 7 12.43 10.47 35.63
C PRO A 7 12.62 9.25 36.56
N GLN A 8 13.84 8.70 36.58
CA GLN A 8 14.21 7.63 37.51
C GLN A 8 14.23 8.09 38.97
N GLN A 9 14.78 9.28 39.26
CA GLN A 9 14.75 9.86 40.60
C GLN A 9 13.33 10.22 41.04
N GLU A 10 12.49 10.71 40.12
CA GLU A 10 11.07 10.95 40.39
C GLU A 10 10.34 9.66 40.74
N LEU A 11 10.58 8.57 40.00
CA LEU A 11 10.00 7.26 40.28
C LEU A 11 10.46 6.72 41.64
N GLU A 12 11.74 6.86 41.99
CA GLU A 12 12.27 6.44 43.29
C GLU A 12 11.63 7.21 44.45
N GLN A 13 11.48 8.53 44.32
CA GLN A 13 10.79 9.34 45.32
C GLN A 13 9.31 8.96 45.44
N LEU A 14 8.65 8.67 44.31
CA LEU A 14 7.25 8.26 44.28
C LEU A 14 7.05 6.92 44.99
N LEU A 15 7.90 5.92 44.69
CA LEU A 15 7.86 4.61 45.34
C LEU A 15 8.13 4.71 46.85
N ALA A 16 9.04 5.58 47.27
CA ALA A 16 9.29 5.84 48.69
C ALA A 16 8.07 6.47 49.38
N ALA A 17 7.36 7.39 48.72
CA ALA A 17 6.14 7.98 49.24
C ALA A 17 5.01 6.94 49.39
N GLU A 18 4.80 6.07 48.39
CA GLU A 18 3.84 4.97 48.47
C GLU A 18 4.16 4.00 49.63
N GLN A 19 5.43 3.68 49.83
CA GLN A 19 5.87 2.80 50.91
C GLN A 19 5.65 3.44 52.30
N GLN A 20 5.85 4.75 52.43
CA GLN A 20 5.59 5.49 53.68
C GLN A 20 4.10 5.49 54.02
N LEU A 21 3.22 5.70 53.04
CA LEU A 21 1.76 5.63 53.23
C LEU A 21 1.32 4.23 53.66
N SER A 22 1.83 3.20 52.98
CA SER A 22 1.54 1.79 53.27
C SER A 22 2.01 1.38 54.68
N SER A 23 3.23 1.75 55.07
CA SER A 23 3.77 1.49 56.42
C SER A 23 3.07 2.29 57.53
N GLY A 24 2.49 3.44 57.19
CA GLY A 24 1.59 4.20 58.05
C GLY A 24 0.17 3.64 58.15
N GLY A 25 -0.14 2.52 57.49
CA GLY A 25 -1.48 1.91 57.49
C GLY A 25 -2.52 2.70 56.68
N GLN A 26 -2.09 3.64 55.84
CA GLN A 26 -2.98 4.40 54.95
C GLN A 26 -3.26 3.59 53.68
N PRO A 27 -4.48 3.67 53.12
CA PRO A 27 -4.80 2.99 51.86
C PRO A 27 -3.94 3.56 50.71
N PRO A 28 -3.68 2.76 49.65
CA PRO A 28 -2.97 3.23 48.46
C PRO A 28 -3.65 4.47 47.87
N ASP A 29 -2.84 5.46 47.46
CA ASP A 29 -3.34 6.67 46.81
C ASP A 29 -3.38 6.48 45.29
N LEU A 30 -4.59 6.49 44.74
CA LEU A 30 -4.84 6.35 43.30
C LEU A 30 -4.02 7.35 42.47
N ALA A 31 -3.85 8.59 42.93
CA ALA A 31 -3.11 9.60 42.19
C ALA A 31 -1.61 9.25 42.07
N LEU A 32 -1.04 8.63 43.10
CA LEU A 32 0.36 8.18 43.08
C LEU A 32 0.53 6.99 42.13
N VAL A 33 -0.37 6.01 42.18
CA VAL A 33 -0.33 4.84 41.28
C VAL A 33 -0.49 5.27 39.81
N LEU A 34 -1.34 6.25 39.53
CA LEU A 34 -1.47 6.84 38.19
C LEU A 34 -0.17 7.51 37.73
N LYS A 35 0.43 8.35 38.58
CA LYS A 35 1.72 8.99 38.25
C LYS A 35 2.82 7.93 38.06
N ARG A 36 2.78 6.84 38.82
CA ARG A 36 3.72 5.72 38.71
C ARG A 36 3.61 5.03 37.36
N SER A 37 2.39 4.76 36.89
CA SER A 37 2.18 4.09 35.59
C SER A 37 2.73 4.92 34.43
N THR A 38 2.53 6.24 34.45
CA THR A 38 3.09 7.19 33.48
C THR A 38 4.61 7.21 33.52
N LEU A 39 5.22 7.37 34.70
CA LEU A 39 6.69 7.38 34.83
C LEU A 39 7.34 6.06 34.39
N LEU A 40 6.73 4.92 34.75
CA LEU A 40 7.20 3.61 34.33
C LEU A 40 7.15 3.46 32.80
N ARG A 41 6.09 3.95 32.15
CA ARG A 41 5.98 3.97 30.69
C ARG A 41 7.08 4.84 30.06
N ASP A 42 7.29 6.04 30.58
CA ASP A 42 8.30 6.98 30.05
C ASP A 42 9.74 6.45 30.23
N LEU A 43 9.95 5.58 31.22
CA LEU A 43 11.19 4.82 31.43
C LEU A 43 11.26 3.49 30.64
N SER A 44 10.30 3.23 29.75
CA SER A 44 10.17 1.98 28.98
C SER A 44 10.04 0.71 29.84
N ARG A 45 9.62 0.83 31.10
CA ARG A 45 9.28 -0.29 32.01
C ARG A 45 7.81 -0.66 31.82
N LEU A 46 7.48 -1.11 30.61
CA LEU A 46 6.11 -1.20 30.10
C LEU A 46 5.25 -2.21 30.84
N ASP A 47 5.78 -3.39 31.18
CA ASP A 47 5.04 -4.41 31.94
C ASP A 47 4.70 -3.92 33.36
N GLU A 48 5.62 -3.20 33.99
CA GLU A 48 5.37 -2.60 35.32
C GLU A 48 4.38 -1.45 35.22
N SER A 49 4.41 -0.68 34.13
CA SER A 49 3.39 0.34 33.85
C SER A 49 2.00 -0.29 33.74
N LEU A 50 1.86 -1.41 33.01
CA LEU A 50 0.59 -2.14 32.90
C LEU A 50 0.14 -2.71 34.25
N ALA A 51 1.05 -3.30 35.03
CA ALA A 51 0.73 -3.79 36.38
C ALA A 51 0.25 -2.66 37.30
N ALA A 52 0.88 -1.48 37.23
CA ALA A 52 0.41 -0.30 37.94
C ALA A 52 -0.97 0.17 37.45
N CYS A 53 -1.28 0.02 36.17
CA CYS A 53 -2.62 0.33 35.66
C CYS A 53 -3.68 -0.64 36.21
N ASP A 54 -3.38 -1.93 36.27
CA ASP A 54 -4.29 -2.96 36.82
C ASP A 54 -4.53 -2.78 38.33
N GLU A 55 -3.49 -2.35 39.06
CA GLU A 55 -3.61 -1.95 40.46
C GLU A 55 -4.54 -0.75 40.62
N ALA A 56 -4.33 0.32 39.85
CA ALA A 56 -5.16 1.52 39.87
C ALA A 56 -6.64 1.19 39.57
N GLU A 57 -6.91 0.32 38.60
CA GLU A 57 -8.27 -0.11 38.27
C GLU A 57 -8.91 -0.89 39.42
N THR A 58 -8.17 -1.79 40.06
CA THR A 58 -8.62 -2.54 41.24
C THR A 58 -8.90 -1.61 42.41
N LEU A 59 -8.07 -0.58 42.60
CA LEU A 59 -8.25 0.44 43.62
C LEU A 59 -9.51 1.28 43.34
N CYS A 60 -9.78 1.69 42.10
CA CYS A 60 -11.03 2.36 41.73
C CYS A 60 -12.26 1.52 42.10
N ARG A 61 -12.26 0.22 41.77
CA ARG A 61 -13.37 -0.69 42.09
C ARG A 61 -13.56 -0.84 43.60
N THR A 62 -12.49 -1.02 44.37
CA THR A 62 -12.58 -1.20 45.83
C THR A 62 -12.99 0.06 46.57
N LEU A 63 -12.55 1.24 46.11
CA LEU A 63 -12.93 2.53 46.67
C LEU A 63 -14.29 3.06 46.18
N GLY A 64 -14.95 2.35 45.25
CA GLY A 64 -16.19 2.80 44.61
C GLY A 64 -16.01 4.09 43.81
N ARG A 65 -14.79 4.35 43.31
CA ARG A 65 -14.47 5.52 42.48
C ARG A 65 -14.70 5.21 40.99
N PRO A 66 -15.09 6.20 40.17
CA PRO A 66 -15.21 6.00 38.74
C PRO A 66 -13.85 5.64 38.13
N ALA A 67 -13.88 4.87 37.03
CA ALA A 67 -12.69 4.62 36.24
C ALA A 67 -12.15 5.95 35.68
N SER A 68 -10.83 6.07 35.57
CA SER A 68 -10.14 7.28 35.11
C SER A 68 -9.83 7.15 33.61
N PRO A 69 -10.18 8.14 32.78
CA PRO A 69 -9.80 8.12 31.37
C PRO A 69 -8.27 8.26 31.19
N GLU A 70 -7.57 8.96 32.09
CA GLU A 70 -6.09 9.08 32.08
C GLU A 70 -5.40 7.73 32.30
N LEU A 71 -5.99 6.88 33.15
CA LEU A 71 -5.53 5.51 33.38
C LEU A 71 -5.58 4.68 32.09
N GLU A 72 -6.73 4.71 31.41
CA GLU A 72 -6.94 3.96 30.17
C GLU A 72 -6.05 4.50 29.04
N LEU A 73 -5.82 5.81 28.99
CA LEU A 73 -4.86 6.41 28.06
C LEU A 73 -3.43 5.94 28.32
N SER A 74 -2.97 5.95 29.58
CA SER A 74 -1.64 5.46 29.97
C SER A 74 -1.48 3.97 29.59
N ARG A 75 -2.50 3.15 29.88
CA ARG A 75 -2.57 1.74 29.47
C ARG A 75 -2.48 1.58 27.95
N GLY A 76 -3.26 2.37 27.20
CA GLY A 76 -3.23 2.38 25.74
C GLY A 76 -1.84 2.72 25.19
N GLN A 77 -1.18 3.74 25.73
CA GLN A 77 0.17 4.12 25.32
C GLN A 77 1.23 3.05 25.67
N SER A 78 1.12 2.35 26.80
CA SER A 78 2.01 1.24 27.15
C SER A 78 1.81 0.02 26.24
N LEU A 79 0.55 -0.38 25.99
CA LEU A 79 0.20 -1.46 25.06
C LEU A 79 0.65 -1.17 23.63
N MET A 80 0.53 0.09 23.23
CA MET A 80 0.98 0.60 21.94
C MET A 80 2.49 0.35 21.77
N ILE A 81 3.32 0.73 22.75
CA ILE A 81 4.78 0.53 22.68
C ILE A 81 5.14 -0.96 22.72
N LEU A 82 4.37 -1.79 23.42
CA LEU A 82 4.54 -3.25 23.46
C LEU A 82 4.13 -3.97 22.15
N GLY A 83 3.59 -3.26 21.16
CA GLY A 83 3.09 -3.87 19.92
C GLY A 83 1.70 -4.51 20.04
N ARG A 84 1.02 -4.38 21.19
CA ARG A 84 -0.32 -4.92 21.45
C ARG A 84 -1.38 -3.93 20.94
N HIS A 85 -1.37 -3.68 19.63
CA HIS A 85 -2.09 -2.57 19.00
C HIS A 85 -3.62 -2.63 19.16
N GLU A 86 -4.24 -3.80 19.00
CA GLU A 86 -5.69 -3.97 19.18
C GLU A 86 -6.13 -3.67 20.63
N GLU A 87 -5.35 -4.13 21.61
CA GLU A 87 -5.62 -3.84 23.03
C GLU A 87 -5.38 -2.37 23.36
N ALA A 88 -4.40 -1.74 22.69
CA ALA A 88 -4.16 -0.31 22.80
C ALA A 88 -5.34 0.52 22.26
N LEU A 89 -5.93 0.13 21.13
CA LEU A 89 -7.15 0.75 20.60
C LEU A 89 -8.32 0.57 21.58
N ALA A 90 -8.53 -0.63 22.10
CA ALA A 90 -9.59 -0.89 23.07
C ALA A 90 -9.43 -0.05 24.35
N ALA A 91 -8.20 0.19 24.80
CA ALA A 91 -7.93 1.09 25.93
C ALA A 91 -8.22 2.56 25.56
N CYS A 92 -7.85 3.00 24.36
CA CYS A 92 -8.20 4.34 23.88
C CYS A 92 -9.72 4.55 23.78
N ASP A 93 -10.46 3.54 23.30
CA ASP A 93 -11.92 3.59 23.20
C ASP A 93 -12.57 3.69 24.60
N ARG A 94 -12.04 2.95 25.58
CA ARG A 94 -12.48 3.10 26.98
C ARG A 94 -12.14 4.48 27.54
N ALA A 95 -10.94 5.00 27.27
CA ALA A 95 -10.56 6.35 27.68
C ALA A 95 -11.53 7.40 27.13
N GLN A 96 -11.89 7.29 25.84
CA GLN A 96 -12.84 8.17 25.18
C GLN A 96 -14.26 8.05 25.74
N GLN A 97 -14.73 6.83 26.06
CA GLN A 97 -16.04 6.64 26.68
C GLN A 97 -16.12 7.25 28.08
N LEU A 98 -15.05 7.13 28.85
CA LEU A 98 -14.96 7.67 30.21
C LEU A 98 -14.82 9.18 30.25
N SER A 99 -14.30 9.80 29.19
CA SER A 99 -14.14 11.26 29.10
C SER A 99 -15.39 12.00 28.62
N ILE A 100 -16.46 11.30 28.20
CA ILE A 100 -17.74 11.90 27.79
C ILE A 100 -18.30 12.74 28.95
N GLY A 101 -18.30 14.06 28.80
CA GLY A 101 -18.87 15.01 29.77
C GLY A 101 -17.92 15.47 30.89
N LEU A 102 -16.63 15.07 30.90
CA LEU A 102 -15.65 15.46 31.93
C LEU A 102 -14.69 16.60 31.53
N GLY A 103 -14.74 17.07 30.29
CA GLY A 103 -13.83 18.07 29.75
C GLY A 103 -12.94 17.48 28.65
N GLU A 104 -12.75 18.26 27.60
CA GLU A 104 -12.33 17.81 26.27
C GLU A 104 -10.81 17.74 25.99
N PRO A 105 -9.87 18.35 26.77
CA PRO A 105 -8.43 18.31 26.43
C PRO A 105 -7.84 16.90 26.35
N LEU A 106 -8.30 15.97 27.20
CA LEU A 106 -7.85 14.58 27.19
C LEU A 106 -8.28 13.86 25.90
N ASN A 107 -9.39 14.28 25.28
CA ASN A 107 -9.86 13.69 24.02
C ASN A 107 -8.88 13.96 22.88
N ALA A 108 -8.20 15.12 22.89
CA ALA A 108 -7.16 15.40 21.90
C ALA A 108 -5.98 14.41 22.05
N GLU A 109 -5.55 14.11 23.28
CA GLU A 109 -4.46 13.15 23.51
C GLU A 109 -4.85 11.71 23.20
N VAL A 110 -6.10 11.32 23.51
CA VAL A 110 -6.67 10.02 23.12
C VAL A 110 -6.71 9.90 21.59
N SER A 111 -7.23 10.90 20.88
CA SER A 111 -7.28 10.91 19.41
C SER A 111 -5.88 10.88 18.79
N SER A 112 -4.92 11.62 19.34
CA SER A 112 -3.52 11.57 18.94
C SER A 112 -2.91 10.17 19.13
N THR A 113 -3.18 9.54 20.28
CA THR A 113 -2.71 8.18 20.58
C THR A 113 -3.33 7.16 19.64
N ARG A 114 -4.64 7.25 19.35
CA ARG A 114 -5.31 6.42 18.35
C ARG A 114 -4.68 6.58 16.98
N GLY A 115 -4.40 7.81 16.56
CA GLY A 115 -3.71 8.11 15.31
C GLY A 115 -2.37 7.38 15.21
N LYS A 116 -1.58 7.41 16.28
CA LYS A 116 -0.30 6.69 16.35
C LYS A 116 -0.47 5.16 16.34
N VAL A 117 -1.49 4.63 17.01
CA VAL A 117 -1.78 3.18 16.98
C VAL A 117 -2.18 2.73 15.58
N TYR A 118 -3.08 3.46 14.91
CA TYR A 118 -3.47 3.17 13.52
C TYR A 118 -2.27 3.22 12.57
N PHE A 119 -1.39 4.23 12.73
CA PHE A 119 -0.15 4.32 11.96
C PHE A 119 0.71 3.05 12.10
N MET A 120 0.94 2.57 13.33
CA MET A 120 1.74 1.35 13.54
C MET A 120 1.06 0.07 13.05
N MET A 121 -0.26 0.08 12.90
CA MET A 121 -1.02 -1.01 12.25
C MET A 121 -1.01 -0.91 10.73
N GLY A 122 -0.39 0.11 10.13
CA GLY A 122 -0.42 0.37 8.68
C GLY A 122 -1.76 0.93 8.18
N ARG A 123 -2.64 1.37 9.08
CA ARG A 123 -3.97 1.93 8.80
C ARG A 123 -3.86 3.45 8.67
N PHE A 124 -3.22 3.92 7.61
CA PHE A 124 -2.77 5.30 7.49
C PHE A 124 -3.93 6.30 7.32
N GLU A 125 -4.99 5.94 6.61
CA GLU A 125 -6.19 6.78 6.48
C GLU A 125 -6.87 7.00 7.83
N GLU A 126 -7.08 5.94 8.62
CA GLU A 126 -7.65 6.09 9.97
C GLU A 126 -6.71 6.85 10.90
N ALA A 127 -5.39 6.71 10.71
CA ALA A 127 -4.41 7.52 11.43
C ALA A 127 -4.62 9.01 11.16
N LEU A 128 -4.75 9.41 9.89
CA LEU A 128 -4.98 10.80 9.50
C LEU A 128 -6.30 11.35 10.05
N VAL A 129 -7.36 10.55 10.03
CA VAL A 129 -8.66 10.95 10.61
C VAL A 129 -8.53 11.21 12.10
N ALA A 130 -7.90 10.31 12.85
CA ALA A 130 -7.73 10.46 14.30
C ALA A 130 -6.81 11.64 14.67
N LEU A 131 -5.75 11.89 13.89
CA LEU A 131 -4.85 13.04 14.09
C LEU A 131 -5.55 14.37 13.78
N ALA A 132 -6.37 14.42 12.73
CA ALA A 132 -7.18 15.60 12.41
C ALA A 132 -8.24 15.89 13.49
N GLU A 133 -8.80 14.85 14.11
CA GLU A 133 -9.69 14.99 15.25
C GLU A 133 -8.96 15.60 16.46
N ALA A 134 -7.73 15.15 16.75
CA ALA A 134 -6.92 15.71 17.82
C ALA A 134 -6.66 17.21 17.63
N ASP A 135 -6.30 17.63 16.41
CA ASP A 135 -6.10 19.05 16.07
C ASP A 135 -7.39 19.86 16.20
N ARG A 136 -8.52 19.33 15.72
CA ARG A 136 -9.84 19.99 15.83
C ARG A 136 -10.23 20.26 17.28
N ILE A 137 -10.09 19.25 18.15
CA ILE A 137 -10.38 19.38 19.58
C ILE A 137 -9.50 20.47 20.21
N CYS A 138 -8.20 20.50 19.86
CA CYS A 138 -7.31 21.56 20.35
C CYS A 138 -7.75 22.96 19.91
N GLU A 139 -8.15 23.10 18.65
CA GLU A 139 -8.63 24.38 18.08
C GLU A 139 -9.94 24.84 18.73
N GLU A 140 -10.91 23.94 18.90
CA GLU A 140 -12.19 24.22 19.56
C GLU A 140 -12.03 24.68 21.01
N LEU A 141 -11.06 24.10 21.72
CA LEU A 141 -10.75 24.44 23.11
C LEU A 141 -9.78 25.61 23.27
N GLY A 142 -9.19 26.10 22.18
CA GLY A 142 -8.16 27.13 22.24
C GLY A 142 -6.90 26.71 22.99
N ILE A 143 -6.61 25.40 23.02
CA ILE A 143 -5.37 24.86 23.61
C ILE A 143 -4.30 24.64 22.53
N PRO A 144 -3.00 24.76 22.85
CA PRO A 144 -1.95 24.54 21.87
C PRO A 144 -1.97 23.13 21.27
N ARG A 145 -1.90 23.01 19.95
CA ARG A 145 -1.74 21.72 19.26
C ARG A 145 -0.38 21.11 19.61
N ALA A 146 -0.33 19.81 19.85
CA ALA A 146 0.93 19.13 20.17
C ALA A 146 1.76 18.89 18.88
N PRO A 147 3.06 19.24 18.84
CA PRO A 147 3.91 18.99 17.68
C PRO A 147 3.90 17.52 17.23
N GLY A 148 3.79 16.58 18.19
CA GLY A 148 3.71 15.14 17.91
C GLY A 148 2.57 14.73 16.99
N VAL A 149 1.44 15.45 16.98
CA VAL A 149 0.31 15.18 16.07
C VAL A 149 0.72 15.48 14.63
N ALA A 150 1.35 16.65 14.40
CA ALA A 150 1.84 17.04 13.08
C ALA A 150 2.97 16.13 12.57
N ILE A 151 3.86 15.65 13.47
CA ILE A 151 4.90 14.67 13.12
C ILE A 151 4.28 13.35 12.65
N ASN A 152 3.34 12.79 13.43
CA ASN A 152 2.69 11.52 13.08
C ASN A 152 1.88 11.66 11.79
N ARG A 153 1.27 12.82 11.54
CA ARG A 153 0.57 13.13 10.29
C ARG A 153 1.55 13.13 9.11
N GLY A 154 2.69 13.80 9.27
CA GLY A 154 3.75 13.80 8.26
C GLY A 154 4.22 12.40 7.92
N ASN A 155 4.50 11.57 8.93
CA ASN A 155 4.91 10.18 8.71
C ASN A 155 3.81 9.36 8.01
N ALA A 156 2.55 9.47 8.45
CA ALA A 156 1.44 8.76 7.80
C ALA A 156 1.25 9.18 6.34
N LEU A 157 1.39 10.47 6.02
CA LEU A 157 1.33 10.97 4.65
C LEU A 157 2.50 10.45 3.79
N SER A 158 3.71 10.38 4.36
CA SER A 158 4.86 9.79 3.67
C SER A 158 4.63 8.33 3.32
N GLU A 159 4.10 7.52 4.24
CA GLU A 159 3.79 6.10 3.97
C GLU A 159 2.70 5.93 2.89
N MET A 160 1.83 6.92 2.72
CA MET A 160 0.82 6.97 1.66
C MET A 160 1.34 7.54 0.33
N GLY A 161 2.62 7.89 0.22
CA GLY A 161 3.21 8.50 -0.97
C GLY A 161 2.84 9.98 -1.18
N ARG A 162 2.22 10.63 -0.19
CA ARG A 162 1.77 12.04 -0.26
C ARG A 162 2.86 12.97 0.29
N TYR A 163 4.02 12.97 -0.36
CA TYR A 163 5.27 13.53 0.19
C TYR A 163 5.25 15.05 0.36
N GLU A 164 4.62 15.82 -0.52
CA GLU A 164 4.50 17.27 -0.37
C GLU A 164 3.63 17.64 0.83
N GLU A 165 2.53 16.91 1.04
CA GLU A 165 1.67 17.11 2.20
C GLU A 165 2.38 16.66 3.49
N ALA A 166 3.20 15.60 3.41
CA ALA A 166 4.06 15.18 4.51
C ALA A 166 5.06 16.28 4.90
N LEU A 167 5.73 16.90 3.93
CA LEU A 167 6.63 18.03 4.16
C LEU A 167 5.90 19.22 4.81
N ALA A 168 4.70 19.55 4.35
CA ALA A 168 3.89 20.61 4.96
C ALA A 168 3.51 20.30 6.42
N ALA A 169 3.19 19.04 6.74
CA ALA A 169 2.93 18.62 8.11
C ALA A 169 4.19 18.65 8.99
N LEU A 170 5.36 18.33 8.45
CA LEU A 170 6.64 18.43 9.17
C LEU A 170 7.07 19.90 9.39
N ASP A 171 6.81 20.79 8.43
CA ASP A 171 6.97 22.24 8.60
C ASP A 171 6.06 22.78 9.73
N ASP A 172 4.81 22.29 9.79
CA ASP A 172 3.88 22.62 10.87
C ASP A 172 4.40 22.13 12.24
N ALA A 173 4.96 20.93 12.31
CA ALA A 173 5.56 20.39 13.53
C ALA A 173 6.74 21.25 14.03
N GLU A 174 7.63 21.68 13.12
CA GLU A 174 8.76 22.55 13.45
C GLU A 174 8.29 23.92 13.96
N ARG A 175 7.28 24.51 13.31
CA ARG A 175 6.65 25.76 13.76
C ARG A 175 6.07 25.63 15.16
N LEU A 176 5.32 24.55 15.43
CA LEU A 176 4.72 24.30 16.75
C LEU A 176 5.79 24.10 17.84
N CYS A 177 6.89 23.40 17.54
CA CYS A 177 8.03 23.31 18.45
C CYS A 177 8.60 24.70 18.79
N GLY A 178 8.81 25.54 17.78
CA GLY A 178 9.32 26.91 17.96
C GLY A 178 8.39 27.79 18.81
N GLU A 179 7.08 27.76 18.54
CA GLU A 179 6.06 28.51 19.30
C GLU A 179 5.99 28.08 20.77
N GLN A 180 6.23 26.80 21.05
CA GLN A 180 6.16 26.22 22.39
C GLN A 180 7.53 26.21 23.10
N GLY A 181 8.61 26.64 22.45
CA GLY A 181 9.97 26.60 22.99
C GLY A 181 10.48 25.18 23.25
N LEU A 182 9.97 24.20 22.51
CA LEU A 182 10.36 22.79 22.61
C LEU A 182 11.56 22.49 21.70
N PRO A 183 12.49 21.61 22.11
CA PRO A 183 13.57 21.16 21.23
C PRO A 183 12.97 20.42 20.03
N LEU A 184 13.49 20.68 18.84
CA LEU A 184 13.04 20.01 17.62
C LEU A 184 13.46 18.53 17.64
N PRO A 185 12.52 17.57 17.58
CA PRO A 185 12.89 16.16 17.53
C PRO A 185 13.76 15.86 16.30
N PRO A 186 14.94 15.23 16.45
CA PRO A 186 15.81 14.92 15.31
C PRO A 186 15.12 14.11 14.20
N GLY A 187 14.16 13.25 14.60
CA GLY A 187 13.37 12.43 13.69
C GLY A 187 12.61 13.22 12.62
N ILE A 188 12.24 14.49 12.87
CA ILE A 188 11.58 15.34 11.87
C ILE A 188 12.49 15.55 10.66
N ALA A 189 13.75 15.91 10.89
CA ALA A 189 14.71 16.13 9.80
C ALA A 189 15.00 14.81 9.04
N ASN A 190 15.00 13.67 9.74
CA ASN A 190 15.08 12.37 9.08
C ASN A 190 13.86 12.10 8.16
N SER A 191 12.64 12.32 8.65
CA SER A 191 11.41 12.13 7.86
C SER A 191 11.35 13.08 6.65
N ARG A 192 11.84 14.32 6.80
CA ARG A 192 12.01 15.25 5.66
C ARG A 192 12.98 14.69 4.62
N GLY A 193 14.09 14.12 5.06
CA GLY A 193 15.07 13.51 4.18
C GLY A 193 14.47 12.38 3.34
N VAL A 194 13.65 11.52 3.96
CA VAL A 194 12.89 10.46 3.25
C VAL A 194 11.91 11.07 2.24
N ALA A 195 11.12 12.08 2.64
CA ALA A 195 10.19 12.71 1.70
C ALA A 195 10.89 13.38 0.51
N PHE A 196 12.04 14.03 0.73
CA PHE A 196 12.84 14.59 -0.36
C PHE A 196 13.47 13.52 -1.25
N GLU A 197 13.94 12.40 -0.69
CA GLU A 197 14.45 11.27 -1.46
C GLU A 197 13.40 10.74 -2.44
N GLU A 198 12.18 10.52 -1.94
CA GLU A 198 11.07 10.01 -2.73
C GLU A 198 10.61 10.99 -3.83
N LEU A 199 10.75 12.29 -3.58
CA LEU A 199 10.54 13.34 -4.59
C LEU A 199 11.71 13.50 -5.58
N GLY A 200 12.78 12.69 -5.45
CA GLY A 200 13.99 12.78 -6.28
C GLY A 200 14.88 13.98 -5.96
N MET A 201 14.60 14.71 -4.88
CA MET A 201 15.35 15.88 -4.40
C MET A 201 16.53 15.43 -3.52
N TYR A 202 17.48 14.71 -4.14
CA TYR A 202 18.55 14.02 -3.42
C TYR A 202 19.49 14.93 -2.62
N LEU A 203 19.73 16.17 -3.07
CA LEU A 203 20.62 17.09 -2.34
C LEU A 203 19.95 17.62 -1.07
N GLU A 204 18.67 17.94 -1.16
CA GLU A 204 17.81 18.35 -0.04
C GLU A 204 17.64 17.21 0.95
N ALA A 205 17.51 15.97 0.47
CA ALA A 205 17.49 14.78 1.32
C ALA A 205 18.78 14.64 2.14
N LEU A 206 19.95 14.75 1.51
CA LEU A 206 21.24 14.71 2.22
C LEU A 206 21.37 15.84 3.25
N ALA A 207 20.96 17.06 2.90
CA ALA A 207 20.98 18.20 3.83
C ALA A 207 20.05 17.97 5.04
N ALA A 208 18.89 17.35 4.83
CA ALA A 208 17.97 16.99 5.90
C ALA A 208 18.55 15.90 6.83
N PHE A 209 19.24 14.90 6.29
CA PHE A 209 19.95 13.91 7.10
C PHE A 209 21.10 14.53 7.91
N ASP A 210 21.91 15.42 7.30
CA ASP A 210 22.96 16.15 8.02
C ASP A 210 22.36 17.02 9.16
N ARG A 211 21.18 17.64 8.92
CA ARG A 211 20.46 18.38 9.96
C ARG A 211 19.96 17.47 11.09
N SER A 212 19.49 16.27 10.77
CA SER A 212 19.08 15.28 11.77
C SER A 212 20.25 14.89 12.67
N GLU A 213 21.41 14.55 12.11
CA GLU A 213 22.61 14.23 12.88
C GLU A 213 23.10 15.41 13.74
N GLN A 214 22.98 16.64 13.22
CA GLN A 214 23.27 17.85 13.99
C GLN A 214 22.33 17.98 15.20
N LEU A 215 21.03 17.75 15.03
CA LEU A 215 20.05 17.81 16.14
C LEU A 215 20.35 16.76 17.22
N TYR A 216 20.71 15.53 16.83
CA TYR A 216 21.17 14.50 17.77
C TYR A 216 22.38 14.99 18.58
N ARG A 217 23.37 15.59 17.91
CA ARG A 217 24.57 16.12 18.57
C ARG A 217 24.25 17.27 19.52
N GLU A 218 23.40 18.21 19.10
CA GLU A 218 22.94 19.36 19.91
C GLU A 218 22.22 18.91 21.18
N GLN A 219 21.49 17.79 21.11
CA GLN A 219 20.73 17.22 22.23
C GLN A 219 21.51 16.18 23.05
N GLY A 220 22.77 15.89 22.69
CA GLY A 220 23.59 14.89 23.37
C GLY A 220 23.05 13.46 23.22
N LEU A 221 22.29 13.20 22.17
CA LEU A 221 21.66 11.91 21.88
C LEU A 221 22.50 11.12 20.85
N PRO A 222 22.58 9.78 20.95
CA PRO A 222 23.21 8.97 19.91
C PRO A 222 22.37 9.03 18.63
N PRO A 223 22.97 9.23 17.44
CA PRO A 223 22.24 9.29 16.18
C PRO A 223 21.55 7.96 15.89
N HIS A 224 20.31 8.02 15.42
CA HIS A 224 19.54 6.83 15.08
C HIS A 224 20.08 6.18 13.79
N PRO A 225 20.24 4.85 13.73
CA PRO A 225 20.82 4.17 12.57
C PRO A 225 20.07 4.41 11.25
N SER A 226 18.75 4.65 11.31
CA SER A 226 17.93 4.92 10.11
C SER A 226 18.44 6.09 9.27
N ILE A 227 19.04 7.10 9.90
CA ILE A 227 19.55 8.28 9.19
C ILE A 227 20.66 7.88 8.23
N MET A 228 21.56 6.99 8.69
CA MET A 228 22.68 6.50 7.90
C MET A 228 22.21 5.53 6.82
N LEU A 229 21.16 4.74 7.09
CA LEU A 229 20.54 3.87 6.08
C LEU A 229 19.91 4.66 4.95
N ASN A 230 19.09 5.66 5.29
CA ASN A 230 18.40 6.50 4.32
C ASN A 230 19.41 7.36 3.55
N ARG A 231 20.43 7.92 4.23
CA ARG A 231 21.55 8.59 3.59
C ARG A 231 22.26 7.67 2.58
N GLY A 232 22.51 6.42 2.95
CA GLY A 232 23.12 5.43 2.07
C GLY A 232 22.26 5.14 0.84
N ALA A 233 20.94 5.06 0.99
CA ALA A 233 20.00 4.87 -0.12
C ALA A 233 20.02 6.06 -1.11
N VAL A 234 20.01 7.30 -0.59
CA VAL A 234 20.17 8.51 -1.43
C VAL A 234 21.52 8.55 -2.14
N LEU A 235 22.61 8.22 -1.45
CA LEU A 235 23.95 8.17 -2.04
C LEU A 235 24.04 7.10 -3.14
N LEU A 236 23.37 5.97 -2.94
CA LEU A 236 23.22 4.93 -3.95
C LEU A 236 22.48 5.46 -5.19
N GLY A 237 21.36 6.18 -5.00
CA GLY A 237 20.62 6.83 -6.08
C GLY A 237 21.45 7.84 -6.87
N LEU A 238 22.35 8.55 -6.19
CA LEU A 238 23.31 9.49 -6.80
C LEU A 238 24.54 8.81 -7.45
N GLY A 239 24.67 7.48 -7.36
CA GLY A 239 25.83 6.74 -7.86
C GLY A 239 27.12 6.93 -7.05
N ARG A 240 27.03 7.43 -5.81
CA ARG A 240 28.14 7.62 -4.86
C ARG A 240 28.33 6.37 -4.01
N TYR A 241 28.71 5.27 -4.66
CA TYR A 241 28.63 3.93 -4.10
C TYR A 241 29.54 3.71 -2.88
N GLU A 242 30.78 4.21 -2.90
CA GLU A 242 31.73 4.07 -1.78
C GLU A 242 31.22 4.78 -0.52
N GLU A 243 30.56 5.94 -0.69
CA GLU A 243 29.95 6.68 0.41
C GLU A 243 28.69 5.99 0.91
N ALA A 244 27.90 5.37 0.02
CA ALA A 244 26.77 4.54 0.41
C ALA A 244 27.21 3.35 1.27
N PHE A 245 28.27 2.62 0.86
CA PHE A 245 28.83 1.54 1.68
C PHE A 245 29.30 2.04 3.05
N SER A 246 30.01 3.17 3.09
CA SER A 246 30.45 3.78 4.35
C SER A 246 29.28 4.13 5.27
N ALA A 247 28.17 4.62 4.71
CA ALA A 247 26.96 4.90 5.47
C ALA A 247 26.30 3.62 6.01
N TYR A 248 26.24 2.55 5.23
CA TYR A 248 25.74 1.26 5.67
C TYR A 248 26.60 0.63 6.78
N ASP A 249 27.93 0.71 6.66
CA ASP A 249 28.88 0.25 7.70
C ASP A 249 28.67 1.01 9.02
N LEU A 250 28.47 2.33 8.92
CA LEU A 250 28.22 3.16 10.09
C LEU A 250 26.86 2.83 10.74
N ALA A 251 25.82 2.60 9.93
CA ALA A 251 24.50 2.21 10.42
C ALA A 251 24.55 0.87 11.18
N GLU A 252 25.23 -0.13 10.61
CA GLU A 252 25.40 -1.44 11.23
C GLU A 252 26.18 -1.36 12.55
N ALA A 253 27.27 -0.59 12.57
CA ALA A 253 28.03 -0.34 13.80
C ALA A 253 27.15 0.28 14.90
N ARG A 254 26.28 1.24 14.54
CA ARG A 254 25.35 1.87 15.50
C ARG A 254 24.29 0.90 16.01
N ILE A 255 23.75 0.04 15.15
CA ILE A 255 22.80 -1.01 15.54
C ILE A 255 23.43 -1.95 16.57
N ILE A 256 24.67 -2.38 16.32
CA ILE A 256 25.44 -3.23 17.23
C ILE A 256 25.70 -2.52 18.57
N GLU A 257 26.13 -1.25 18.54
CA GLU A 257 26.34 -0.43 19.75
C GLU A 257 25.05 -0.29 20.59
N MET A 258 23.89 -0.20 19.94
CA MET A 258 22.59 -0.11 20.59
C MET A 258 22.05 -1.47 21.06
N GLY A 259 22.73 -2.58 20.78
CA GLY A 259 22.26 -3.93 21.09
C GLY A 259 20.99 -4.33 20.33
N LEU A 260 20.73 -3.69 19.19
CA LEU A 260 19.58 -3.97 18.34
C LEU A 260 19.93 -5.09 17.34
N PRO A 261 18.96 -5.92 16.92
CA PRO A 261 19.19 -6.90 15.86
C PRO A 261 19.51 -6.19 14.54
N VAL A 262 20.46 -6.75 13.78
CA VAL A 262 20.87 -6.19 12.48
C VAL A 262 19.67 -6.16 11.53
N PHE A 263 19.36 -4.99 11.00
CA PHE A 263 18.22 -4.79 10.11
C PHE A 263 18.48 -5.43 8.73
N PRO A 264 17.60 -6.32 8.22
CA PRO A 264 17.79 -6.97 6.92
C PRO A 264 17.91 -6.01 5.73
N GLY A 265 17.35 -4.80 5.82
CA GLY A 265 17.45 -3.80 4.76
C GLY A 265 18.88 -3.37 4.45
N ILE A 266 19.81 -3.46 5.41
CA ILE A 266 21.24 -3.13 5.17
C ILE A 266 21.84 -4.05 4.12
N ALA A 267 21.61 -5.35 4.27
CA ALA A 267 22.13 -6.36 3.34
C ALA A 267 21.52 -6.19 1.95
N ASN A 268 20.21 -5.92 1.89
CA ASN A 268 19.54 -5.64 0.62
C ASN A 268 20.11 -4.41 -0.08
N ASN A 269 20.28 -3.30 0.64
CA ASN A 269 20.79 -2.05 0.08
C ASN A 269 22.25 -2.19 -0.37
N ARG A 270 23.07 -2.97 0.35
CA ARG A 270 24.42 -3.36 -0.11
C ARG A 270 24.33 -4.20 -1.39
N GLY A 271 23.42 -5.17 -1.46
CA GLY A 271 23.18 -5.97 -2.67
C GLY A 271 22.80 -5.11 -3.88
N MET A 272 21.89 -4.16 -3.70
CA MET A 272 21.53 -3.18 -4.73
C MET A 272 22.72 -2.30 -5.13
N ALA A 273 23.56 -1.88 -4.18
CA ALA A 273 24.79 -1.13 -4.46
C ALA A 273 25.80 -1.93 -5.31
N TYR A 274 26.06 -3.18 -4.94
CA TYR A 274 26.90 -4.06 -5.76
C TYR A 274 26.30 -4.32 -7.14
N GLN A 275 24.99 -4.51 -7.25
CA GLN A 275 24.29 -4.65 -8.53
C GLN A 275 24.48 -3.42 -9.42
N ARG A 276 24.33 -2.20 -8.88
CA ARG A 276 24.52 -0.94 -9.63
C ARG A 276 25.97 -0.73 -10.06
N LEU A 277 26.93 -1.28 -9.33
CA LEU A 277 28.36 -1.33 -9.69
C LEU A 277 28.68 -2.42 -10.73
N GLY A 278 27.74 -3.28 -11.11
CA GLY A 278 27.99 -4.44 -11.97
C GLY A 278 28.76 -5.58 -11.29
N ARG A 279 28.90 -5.53 -9.96
CA ARG A 279 29.60 -6.50 -9.11
C ARG A 279 28.65 -7.62 -8.67
N TYR A 280 28.10 -8.34 -9.63
CA TYR A 280 26.97 -9.25 -9.42
C TYR A 280 27.29 -10.45 -8.52
N GLU A 281 28.45 -11.07 -8.67
CA GLU A 281 28.87 -12.22 -7.86
C GLU A 281 29.05 -11.83 -6.38
N GLU A 282 29.58 -10.64 -6.14
CA GLU A 282 29.80 -10.10 -4.79
C GLU A 282 28.46 -9.71 -4.16
N ALA A 283 27.52 -9.18 -4.95
CA ALA A 283 26.15 -8.94 -4.52
C ALA A 283 25.46 -10.24 -4.06
N LEU A 284 25.55 -11.30 -4.88
CA LEU A 284 24.96 -12.60 -4.55
C LEU A 284 25.59 -13.23 -3.31
N ALA A 285 26.91 -13.14 -3.16
CA ALA A 285 27.62 -13.63 -1.99
C ALA A 285 27.20 -12.90 -0.71
N ALA A 286 27.14 -11.56 -0.75
CA ALA A 286 26.73 -10.75 0.39
C ALA A 286 25.28 -11.00 0.80
N LEU A 287 24.35 -11.09 -0.18
CA LEU A 287 22.94 -11.39 0.09
C LEU A 287 22.75 -12.80 0.66
N ALA A 288 23.51 -13.79 0.17
CA ALA A 288 23.47 -15.16 0.70
C ALA A 288 24.02 -15.27 2.11
N GLU A 289 25.08 -14.51 2.43
CA GLU A 289 25.64 -14.45 3.78
C GLU A 289 24.66 -13.82 4.78
N ALA A 290 24.02 -12.72 4.38
CA ALA A 290 22.99 -12.09 5.20
C ALA A 290 21.80 -13.03 5.46
N GLU A 291 21.28 -13.69 4.43
CA GLU A 291 20.20 -14.68 4.54
C GLU A 291 20.57 -15.82 5.51
N ARG A 292 21.82 -16.31 5.45
CA ARG A 292 22.34 -17.33 6.37
C ARG A 292 22.38 -16.81 7.81
N GLY A 293 22.91 -15.60 8.02
CA GLY A 293 23.01 -14.97 9.33
C GLY A 293 21.64 -14.76 9.98
N PHE A 294 20.62 -14.35 9.21
CA PHE A 294 19.26 -14.22 9.73
C PHE A 294 18.67 -15.57 10.15
N ARG A 295 18.87 -16.63 9.34
CA ARG A 295 18.41 -17.98 9.69
C ARG A 295 19.07 -18.51 10.96
N GLU A 296 20.38 -18.33 11.10
CA GLU A 296 21.14 -18.79 12.26
C GLU A 296 20.69 -18.07 13.55
N GLN A 297 20.24 -16.83 13.44
CA GLN A 297 19.68 -16.05 14.54
C GLN A 297 18.18 -16.33 14.79
N GLY A 298 17.55 -17.19 13.99
CA GLY A 298 16.11 -17.44 14.05
C GLY A 298 15.25 -16.24 13.64
N LEU A 299 15.83 -15.27 12.92
CA LEU A 299 15.13 -14.09 12.42
C LEU A 299 14.49 -14.39 11.05
N PRO A 300 13.29 -13.85 10.77
CA PRO A 300 12.67 -14.00 9.45
C PRO A 300 13.53 -13.32 8.38
N VAL A 301 13.82 -14.04 7.30
CA VAL A 301 14.54 -13.47 6.15
C VAL A 301 13.61 -12.47 5.46
N TRP A 302 14.11 -11.26 5.20
CA TRP A 302 13.34 -10.25 4.49
C TRP A 302 13.17 -10.62 3.00
N PRO A 303 11.94 -10.65 2.46
CA PRO A 303 11.69 -11.03 1.06
C PRO A 303 12.45 -10.17 0.04
N GLY A 304 12.73 -8.90 0.37
CA GLY A 304 13.53 -7.99 -0.46
C GLY A 304 14.92 -8.54 -0.79
N ILE A 305 15.57 -9.28 0.12
CA ILE A 305 16.88 -9.91 -0.14
C ILE A 305 16.77 -10.94 -1.27
N VAL A 306 15.71 -11.76 -1.25
CA VAL A 306 15.49 -12.80 -2.27
C VAL A 306 15.05 -12.16 -3.58
N HIS A 307 14.21 -11.12 -3.52
CA HIS A 307 13.83 -10.31 -4.67
C HIS A 307 15.06 -9.71 -5.38
N THR A 308 15.95 -9.04 -4.64
CA THR A 308 17.18 -8.45 -5.19
C THR A 308 18.11 -9.50 -5.81
N ARG A 309 18.18 -10.71 -5.24
CA ARG A 309 18.89 -11.83 -5.90
C ARG A 309 18.27 -12.19 -7.24
N GLY A 310 16.94 -12.19 -7.34
CA GLY A 310 16.21 -12.37 -8.60
C GLY A 310 16.62 -11.33 -9.65
N ASN A 311 16.66 -10.06 -9.25
CA ASN A 311 17.10 -8.96 -10.12
C ASN A 311 18.54 -9.18 -10.62
N ILE A 312 19.45 -9.59 -9.74
CA ILE A 312 20.84 -9.87 -10.11
C ILE A 312 20.95 -11.07 -11.06
N PHE A 313 20.22 -12.15 -10.80
CA PHE A 313 20.18 -13.31 -11.70
C PHE A 313 19.65 -12.93 -13.09
N GLY A 314 18.61 -12.09 -13.16
CA GLY A 314 18.09 -11.56 -14.42
C GLY A 314 19.16 -10.81 -15.20
N LYS A 315 19.90 -9.91 -14.54
CA LYS A 315 21.02 -9.16 -15.15
C LYS A 315 22.19 -10.05 -15.62
N LEU A 316 22.37 -11.21 -15.01
CA LEU A 316 23.34 -12.23 -15.44
C LEU A 316 22.81 -13.12 -16.59
N GLY A 317 21.57 -12.91 -17.07
CA GLY A 317 20.91 -13.78 -18.05
C GLY A 317 20.51 -15.15 -17.49
N GLN A 318 20.53 -15.31 -16.17
CA GLN A 318 20.13 -16.53 -15.47
C GLN A 318 18.64 -16.45 -15.14
N TYR A 319 17.81 -16.56 -16.18
CA TYR A 319 16.37 -16.30 -16.08
C TYR A 319 15.64 -17.30 -15.17
N GLU A 320 15.91 -18.61 -15.25
CA GLU A 320 15.25 -19.59 -14.37
C GLU A 320 15.53 -19.34 -12.88
N PRO A 321 16.80 -19.17 -12.43
CA PRO A 321 17.09 -18.75 -11.05
C PRO A 321 16.42 -17.44 -10.64
N ALA A 322 16.32 -16.47 -11.56
CA ALA A 322 15.66 -15.20 -11.30
C ALA A 322 14.16 -15.39 -11.03
N LEU A 323 13.46 -16.12 -11.91
CA LEU A 323 12.03 -16.40 -11.78
C LEU A 323 11.70 -17.20 -10.52
N GLU A 324 12.57 -18.14 -10.13
CA GLU A 324 12.43 -18.88 -8.88
C GLU A 324 12.61 -17.97 -7.66
N ALA A 325 13.57 -17.04 -7.69
CA ALA A 325 13.78 -16.07 -6.62
C ALA A 325 12.56 -15.16 -6.45
N TYR A 326 11.95 -14.66 -7.54
CA TYR A 326 10.73 -13.85 -7.44
C TYR A 326 9.54 -14.63 -6.85
N ARG A 327 9.31 -15.89 -7.29
CA ARG A 327 8.26 -16.75 -6.70
C ARG A 327 8.48 -16.95 -5.20
N ARG A 328 9.71 -17.24 -4.82
CA ARG A 328 10.07 -17.41 -3.41
C ARG A 328 9.87 -16.14 -2.60
N ALA A 329 10.24 -14.98 -3.14
CA ALA A 329 10.01 -13.70 -2.46
C ALA A 329 8.51 -13.42 -2.29
N GLU A 330 7.68 -13.72 -3.29
CA GLU A 330 6.23 -13.63 -3.21
C GLU A 330 5.63 -14.57 -2.15
N ASP A 331 6.07 -15.82 -2.10
CA ASP A 331 5.63 -16.78 -1.08
C ASP A 331 6.02 -16.31 0.33
N MET A 332 7.24 -15.80 0.49
CA MET A 332 7.69 -15.24 1.78
C MET A 332 6.89 -14.00 2.19
N ASN A 333 6.49 -13.14 1.24
CA ASN A 333 5.59 -12.02 1.54
C ASN A 333 4.24 -12.54 2.07
N ARG A 334 3.67 -13.57 1.43
CA ARG A 334 2.41 -14.21 1.87
C ARG A 334 2.54 -14.85 3.25
N GLU A 335 3.60 -15.62 3.49
CA GLU A 335 3.88 -16.28 4.78
C GLU A 335 4.06 -15.27 5.92
N GLN A 336 4.66 -14.12 5.62
CA GLN A 336 4.91 -13.04 6.60
C GLN A 336 3.75 -12.05 6.71
N GLY A 337 2.64 -12.25 5.97
CA GLY A 337 1.51 -11.32 5.96
C GLY A 337 1.85 -9.92 5.44
N ARG A 338 2.90 -9.79 4.62
CA ARG A 338 3.31 -8.53 4.01
C ARG A 338 2.40 -8.20 2.83
N ALA A 339 2.23 -6.90 2.57
CA ALA A 339 1.51 -6.42 1.40
C ALA A 339 2.16 -6.96 0.10
N GLU A 340 1.34 -7.09 -0.93
CA GLU A 340 1.83 -7.36 -2.28
C GLU A 340 2.79 -6.25 -2.72
N ASP A 341 3.81 -6.63 -3.51
CA ASP A 341 4.84 -5.71 -3.99
C ASP A 341 4.74 -5.61 -5.51
N TRP A 342 4.26 -4.47 -5.99
CA TRP A 342 4.15 -4.22 -7.44
C TRP A 342 5.53 -4.22 -8.13
N GLN A 343 6.61 -3.88 -7.40
CA GLN A 343 7.97 -3.86 -7.95
C GLN A 343 8.42 -5.28 -8.29
N LEU A 344 8.13 -6.24 -7.41
CA LEU A 344 8.41 -7.66 -7.65
C LEU A 344 7.72 -8.16 -8.92
N TYR A 345 6.43 -7.83 -9.11
CA TYR A 345 5.70 -8.21 -10.32
C TYR A 345 6.29 -7.56 -11.58
N PHE A 346 6.66 -6.28 -11.50
CA PHE A 346 7.28 -5.58 -12.62
C PHE A 346 8.66 -6.13 -12.96
N ASP A 347 9.55 -6.34 -11.98
CA ASP A 347 10.90 -6.87 -12.20
C ASP A 347 10.86 -8.32 -12.73
N ARG A 348 9.91 -9.12 -12.24
CA ARG A 348 9.61 -10.45 -12.79
C ARG A 348 9.14 -10.35 -14.24
N ALA A 349 8.28 -9.40 -14.57
CA ALA A 349 7.82 -9.16 -15.93
C ALA A 349 8.97 -8.82 -16.87
N ILE A 350 9.86 -7.89 -16.48
CA ILE A 350 11.06 -7.54 -17.26
C ILE A 350 11.90 -8.79 -17.53
N THR A 351 12.14 -9.59 -16.49
CA THR A 351 12.93 -10.82 -16.60
C THR A 351 12.27 -11.85 -17.53
N MET A 352 10.95 -12.04 -17.43
CA MET A 352 10.18 -12.90 -18.33
C MET A 352 10.27 -12.43 -19.79
N PHE A 353 10.20 -11.11 -20.02
CA PHE A 353 10.30 -10.53 -21.34
C PHE A 353 11.68 -10.76 -21.96
N GLU A 354 12.74 -10.52 -21.19
CA GLU A 354 14.13 -10.78 -21.59
C GLU A 354 14.40 -12.27 -21.86
N ALA A 355 13.71 -13.16 -21.12
CA ALA A 355 13.72 -14.61 -21.33
C ALA A 355 12.90 -15.08 -22.55
N GLY A 356 12.14 -14.18 -23.19
CA GLY A 356 11.31 -14.49 -24.37
C GLY A 356 9.85 -14.87 -24.05
N HIS A 357 9.47 -14.92 -22.78
CA HIS A 357 8.11 -15.17 -22.29
C HIS A 357 7.26 -13.89 -22.31
N LYS A 358 7.08 -13.30 -23.51
CA LYS A 358 6.47 -11.96 -23.66
C LYS A 358 5.02 -11.88 -23.19
N ALA A 359 4.29 -12.97 -23.36
CA ALA A 359 2.90 -13.11 -22.96
C ALA A 359 2.74 -13.06 -21.43
N GLU A 360 3.51 -13.92 -20.75
CA GLU A 360 3.56 -14.01 -19.31
C GLU A 360 4.10 -12.72 -18.69
N ALA A 361 5.09 -12.09 -19.34
CA ALA A 361 5.59 -10.78 -18.95
C ALA A 361 4.50 -9.71 -18.96
N LEU A 362 3.68 -9.66 -20.02
CA LEU A 362 2.59 -8.67 -20.11
C LEU A 362 1.55 -8.87 -19.01
N ALA A 363 1.21 -10.12 -18.67
CA ALA A 363 0.31 -10.43 -17.57
C ALA A 363 0.88 -9.97 -16.22
N GLU A 364 2.19 -10.12 -15.99
CA GLU A 364 2.87 -9.63 -14.79
C GLU A 364 2.92 -8.11 -14.71
N VAL A 365 3.09 -7.39 -15.83
CA VAL A 365 2.98 -5.91 -15.88
C VAL A 365 1.57 -5.47 -15.46
N TYR A 366 0.52 -6.13 -15.97
CA TYR A 366 -0.85 -5.83 -15.55
C TYR A 366 -1.09 -6.13 -14.08
N ARG A 367 -0.49 -7.20 -13.55
CA ARG A 367 -0.54 -7.50 -12.11
C ARG A 367 0.11 -6.39 -11.30
N ALA A 368 1.28 -5.89 -11.71
CA ALA A 368 1.93 -4.75 -11.07
C ALA A 368 1.01 -3.51 -11.04
N ILE A 369 0.38 -3.17 -12.17
CA ILE A 369 -0.57 -2.04 -12.27
C ILE A 369 -1.80 -2.24 -11.36
N ALA A 370 -2.35 -3.45 -11.33
CA ALA A 370 -3.47 -3.79 -10.47
C ALA A 370 -3.10 -3.68 -8.99
N THR A 371 -1.90 -4.14 -8.60
CA THR A 371 -1.37 -3.99 -7.24
C THR A 371 -1.14 -2.52 -6.89
N CYS A 372 -0.58 -1.68 -7.77
CA CYS A 372 -0.50 -0.22 -7.53
C CYS A 372 -1.89 0.37 -7.23
N THR A 373 -2.88 0.00 -8.04
CA THR A 373 -4.27 0.48 -7.88
C THR A 373 -4.88 0.02 -6.57
N LYS A 374 -4.68 -1.25 -6.19
CA LYS A 374 -5.14 -1.84 -4.92
C LYS A 374 -4.51 -1.16 -3.71
N LEU A 375 -3.23 -0.77 -3.82
CA LEU A 375 -2.49 -0.09 -2.76
C LEU A 375 -2.71 1.42 -2.73
N GLY A 376 -3.47 1.99 -3.68
CA GLY A 376 -3.65 3.44 -3.80
C GLY A 376 -2.38 4.19 -4.20
N VAL A 377 -1.36 3.49 -4.70
CA VAL A 377 -0.08 4.07 -5.14
C VAL A 377 -0.23 4.54 -6.59
N GLU A 378 0.23 5.75 -6.89
CA GLU A 378 0.26 6.25 -8.25
C GLU A 378 1.11 5.31 -9.13
N GLN A 379 0.56 4.91 -10.27
CA GLN A 379 1.23 3.98 -11.18
C GLN A 379 2.50 4.64 -11.72
N PRO A 380 3.69 4.08 -11.47
CA PRO A 380 4.93 4.70 -11.94
C PRO A 380 4.94 4.83 -13.46
N ALA A 381 5.34 6.00 -13.96
CA ALA A 381 5.34 6.31 -15.39
C ALA A 381 6.10 5.26 -16.21
N PHE A 382 7.22 4.74 -15.70
CA PHE A 382 8.02 3.72 -16.38
C PHE A 382 7.28 2.39 -16.62
N ILE A 383 6.33 2.01 -15.75
CA ILE A 383 5.51 0.82 -15.97
C ILE A 383 4.60 1.05 -17.17
N MET A 384 3.98 2.23 -17.24
CA MET A 384 3.08 2.60 -18.32
C MET A 384 3.81 2.78 -19.64
N GLU A 385 5.01 3.36 -19.62
CA GLU A 385 5.90 3.46 -20.78
C GLU A 385 6.34 2.08 -21.28
N THR A 386 6.71 1.18 -20.37
CA THR A 386 7.09 -0.21 -20.70
C THR A 386 5.92 -0.95 -21.34
N LEU A 387 4.73 -0.84 -20.75
CA LEU A 387 3.50 -1.41 -21.29
C LEU A 387 3.21 -0.86 -22.69
N GLN A 388 3.33 0.45 -22.87
CA GLN A 388 3.12 1.09 -24.17
C GLN A 388 4.15 0.61 -25.21
N ASP A 389 5.42 0.50 -24.86
CA ASP A 389 6.48 0.01 -25.75
C ASP A 389 6.23 -1.44 -26.17
N TRP A 390 5.87 -2.30 -25.22
CA TRP A 390 5.62 -3.72 -25.49
C TRP A 390 4.35 -3.98 -26.30
N MET A 391 3.33 -3.14 -26.14
CA MET A 391 2.07 -3.20 -26.90
C MET A 391 2.12 -2.44 -28.22
N SER A 392 3.13 -1.58 -28.44
CA SER A 392 3.21 -0.81 -29.68
C SER A 392 3.42 -1.75 -30.87
N PRO A 393 2.58 -1.67 -31.92
CA PRO A 393 2.82 -2.44 -33.12
C PRO A 393 4.15 -1.96 -33.72
N LYS A 394 5.15 -2.86 -33.79
CA LYS A 394 6.36 -2.58 -34.58
C LYS A 394 5.93 -2.23 -36.01
N PRO A 395 6.59 -1.28 -36.69
CA PRO A 395 6.15 -0.78 -37.98
C PRO A 395 6.31 -1.83 -39.08
N GLU A 396 5.34 -2.74 -39.17
CA GLU A 396 5.11 -3.61 -40.31
C GLU A 396 3.71 -3.31 -40.85
N LYS A 397 3.66 -2.33 -41.76
CA LYS A 397 2.59 -2.00 -42.71
C LYS A 397 1.14 -2.24 -42.23
N LEU A 398 0.57 -1.25 -41.54
CA LEU A 398 -0.89 -1.05 -41.56
C LEU A 398 -1.30 -0.56 -42.96
N VAL A 399 -1.82 -1.48 -43.77
CA VAL A 399 -2.54 -1.16 -45.01
C VAL A 399 -3.89 -0.57 -44.60
N GLN A 400 -4.09 0.73 -44.82
CA GLN A 400 -5.42 1.34 -44.74
C GLN A 400 -6.22 0.94 -45.99
N GLU A 401 -7.21 0.05 -45.84
CA GLU A 401 -8.24 -0.17 -46.85
C GLU A 401 -9.52 0.58 -46.46
N GLN A 402 -9.91 1.55 -47.30
CA GLN A 402 -11.20 2.22 -47.25
C GLN A 402 -12.31 1.22 -47.61
N ILE A 403 -13.25 0.98 -46.70
CA ILE A 403 -14.44 0.16 -46.98
C ILE A 403 -15.62 1.10 -47.27
N ALA A 404 -16.20 0.95 -48.47
CA ALA A 404 -17.40 1.63 -48.91
C ALA A 404 -18.66 1.00 -48.27
N SER A 405 -19.58 1.85 -47.82
CA SER A 405 -20.83 1.51 -47.14
C SER A 405 -21.91 0.97 -48.08
N GLN A 406 -22.62 -0.10 -47.66
CA GLN A 406 -23.97 -0.44 -48.12
C GLN A 406 -24.86 -0.80 -46.91
N PRO A 407 -26.17 -0.47 -46.94
CA PRO A 407 -27.04 -0.65 -45.78
C PRO A 407 -27.44 -2.12 -45.58
N LEU A 408 -27.37 -2.57 -44.33
CA LEU A 408 -27.48 -3.95 -43.90
C LEU A 408 -28.94 -4.42 -43.73
N ALA A 409 -29.35 -5.33 -44.62
CA ALA A 409 -30.49 -6.21 -44.47
C ALA A 409 -30.04 -7.68 -44.43
N VAL A 410 -28.98 -8.01 -43.67
CA VAL A 410 -28.37 -9.34 -43.65
C VAL A 410 -28.42 -9.94 -42.24
N LYS A 411 -29.01 -11.13 -42.12
CA LYS A 411 -29.29 -11.82 -40.85
C LYS A 411 -28.17 -12.75 -40.36
N ALA A 412 -27.13 -13.00 -41.15
CA ALA A 412 -25.91 -13.68 -40.73
C ALA A 412 -24.85 -13.54 -41.83
N VAL A 413 -23.61 -13.23 -41.43
CA VAL A 413 -22.45 -13.18 -42.34
C VAL A 413 -21.73 -14.54 -42.29
N PRO A 414 -21.40 -15.17 -43.44
CA PRO A 414 -20.65 -16.42 -43.47
C PRO A 414 -19.30 -16.34 -42.76
N ASP A 415 -18.83 -17.44 -42.16
CA ASP A 415 -17.56 -17.48 -41.41
C ASP A 415 -16.32 -17.08 -42.21
N SER A 416 -16.37 -17.22 -43.54
CA SER A 416 -15.33 -16.80 -44.48
C SER A 416 -15.20 -15.29 -44.61
N GLU A 417 -16.24 -14.53 -44.25
CA GLU A 417 -16.29 -13.07 -44.35
C GLU A 417 -16.09 -12.38 -42.98
N LYS A 418 -15.95 -13.16 -41.88
CA LYS A 418 -15.72 -12.63 -40.54
C LYS A 418 -14.33 -11.99 -40.42
N LYS A 419 -14.31 -10.72 -40.02
CA LYS A 419 -13.10 -9.89 -39.89
C LYS A 419 -12.44 -10.02 -38.52
N HIS A 420 -13.21 -10.32 -37.48
CA HIS A 420 -12.73 -10.49 -36.13
C HIS A 420 -13.20 -11.82 -35.56
N ASP A 421 -12.38 -12.39 -34.67
CA ASP A 421 -12.73 -13.62 -33.97
C ASP A 421 -13.53 -13.29 -32.70
N VAL A 422 -13.19 -12.20 -32.01
CA VAL A 422 -13.85 -11.80 -30.77
C VAL A 422 -14.15 -10.30 -30.78
N PHE A 423 -15.40 -9.94 -30.46
CA PHE A 423 -15.80 -8.59 -30.05
C PHE A 423 -15.92 -8.56 -28.52
N ILE A 424 -15.20 -7.68 -27.83
CA ILE A 424 -15.31 -7.52 -26.37
C ILE A 424 -16.20 -6.32 -26.06
N CYS A 425 -17.35 -6.61 -25.47
CA CYS A 425 -18.31 -5.63 -24.97
C CYS A 425 -18.13 -5.43 -23.46
N TYR A 426 -17.93 -4.19 -23.03
CA TYR A 426 -17.70 -3.86 -21.63
C TYR A 426 -18.08 -2.41 -21.32
N ARG A 427 -18.36 -2.10 -20.05
CA ARG A 427 -18.51 -0.72 -19.58
C ARG A 427 -17.13 -0.16 -19.28
N ARG A 428 -16.80 1.03 -19.79
CA ARG A 428 -15.48 1.66 -19.63
C ARG A 428 -15.03 1.82 -18.17
N ASN A 429 -15.95 2.05 -17.26
CA ASN A 429 -15.72 2.02 -15.82
C ASN A 429 -16.79 1.11 -15.21
N PRO A 430 -16.45 0.02 -14.50
CA PRO A 430 -15.10 -0.43 -14.11
C PRO A 430 -14.41 -1.43 -15.07
N GLY A 431 -15.01 -1.82 -16.19
CA GLY A 431 -14.55 -2.96 -17.01
C GLY A 431 -13.32 -2.76 -17.90
N LYS A 432 -12.69 -1.57 -17.92
CA LYS A 432 -11.55 -1.28 -18.82
C LYS A 432 -10.37 -2.23 -18.59
N THR A 433 -9.96 -2.43 -17.34
CA THR A 433 -8.82 -3.27 -16.99
C THR A 433 -9.06 -4.73 -17.40
N SER A 434 -10.22 -5.30 -17.06
CA SER A 434 -10.58 -6.67 -17.42
C SER A 434 -10.69 -6.87 -18.93
N SER A 435 -11.17 -5.87 -19.67
CA SER A 435 -11.20 -5.92 -21.14
C SER A 435 -9.81 -5.92 -21.79
N MET A 436 -8.86 -5.17 -21.20
CA MET A 436 -7.46 -5.14 -21.62
C MET A 436 -6.79 -6.48 -21.38
N LEU A 437 -6.96 -7.03 -20.18
CA LEU A 437 -6.39 -8.32 -19.81
C LEU A 437 -6.94 -9.44 -20.71
N LEU A 438 -8.26 -9.47 -20.93
CA LEU A 438 -8.87 -10.46 -21.82
C LEU A 438 -8.35 -10.33 -23.26
N GLN A 439 -8.24 -9.11 -23.78
CA GLN A 439 -7.71 -8.87 -25.13
C GLN A 439 -6.28 -9.40 -25.25
N ALA A 440 -5.40 -9.07 -24.31
CA ALA A 440 -4.01 -9.51 -24.33
C ALA A 440 -3.92 -11.05 -24.45
N HIS A 441 -4.71 -11.77 -23.66
CA HIS A 441 -4.76 -13.22 -23.75
C HIS A 441 -5.36 -13.73 -25.07
N MET A 442 -6.41 -13.11 -25.59
CA MET A 442 -6.99 -13.52 -26.88
C MET A 442 -6.03 -13.31 -28.04
N ASP A 443 -5.28 -12.20 -28.05
CA ASP A 443 -4.23 -11.92 -29.03
C ASP A 443 -3.11 -12.97 -28.94
N MET A 444 -2.73 -13.39 -27.72
CA MET A 444 -1.76 -14.49 -27.50
C MET A 444 -2.21 -15.83 -28.11
N HIS A 445 -3.52 -16.08 -28.16
CA HIS A 445 -4.10 -17.27 -28.79
C HIS A 445 -4.42 -17.07 -30.28
N GLY A 446 -3.88 -16.01 -30.90
CA GLY A 446 -4.00 -15.72 -32.33
C GLY A 446 -5.41 -15.29 -32.75
N LYS A 447 -6.25 -14.83 -31.81
CA LYS A 447 -7.59 -14.33 -32.10
C LYS A 447 -7.51 -12.85 -32.48
N ARG A 448 -8.20 -12.45 -33.54
CA ARG A 448 -8.35 -11.03 -33.90
C ARG A 448 -9.43 -10.40 -33.03
N VAL A 449 -9.04 -9.57 -32.07
CA VAL A 449 -9.95 -8.94 -31.11
C VAL A 449 -10.34 -7.53 -31.55
N PHE A 450 -11.64 -7.23 -31.51
CA PHE A 450 -12.17 -5.88 -31.60
C PHE A 450 -12.73 -5.46 -30.22
N ARG A 451 -12.39 -4.26 -29.76
CA ARG A 451 -12.87 -3.69 -28.49
C ARG A 451 -13.57 -2.38 -28.74
N ASP A 452 -14.60 -2.13 -27.95
CA ASP A 452 -15.18 -0.80 -27.85
C ASP A 452 -14.28 0.13 -26.99
N GLN A 453 -13.30 0.81 -27.59
CA GLN A 453 -12.71 2.07 -27.09
C GLN A 453 -11.83 2.77 -28.14
N ASP A 454 -12.39 3.79 -28.79
CA ASP A 454 -11.74 5.08 -29.06
C ASP A 454 -12.84 6.09 -29.40
N GLY A 455 -12.73 7.32 -28.91
CA GLY A 455 -13.69 8.38 -29.24
C GLY A 455 -13.74 8.62 -30.75
N LEU A 456 -14.89 8.38 -31.37
CA LEU A 456 -15.07 8.64 -32.80
C LEU A 456 -16.05 9.81 -33.00
N LEU A 457 -15.48 10.93 -33.47
CA LEU A 457 -16.14 12.20 -33.73
C LEU A 457 -17.28 12.06 -34.77
N SER A 458 -18.49 12.45 -34.37
CA SER A 458 -19.65 12.87 -35.21
C SER A 458 -20.23 11.90 -36.26
N GLY A 459 -21.50 11.51 -36.05
CA GLY A 459 -22.57 11.54 -37.06
C GLY A 459 -22.80 10.34 -38.00
N ARG A 460 -21.84 9.43 -38.21
CA ARG A 460 -22.00 8.27 -39.13
C ARG A 460 -21.54 6.92 -38.52
N PHE A 461 -21.68 6.76 -37.20
CA PHE A 461 -21.01 5.69 -36.45
C PHE A 461 -21.89 4.46 -36.12
N GLU A 462 -23.23 4.61 -36.06
CA GLU A 462 -24.10 3.49 -35.69
C GLU A 462 -23.92 2.26 -36.60
N ASP A 463 -23.56 2.47 -37.87
CA ASP A 463 -23.37 1.38 -38.83
C ASP A 463 -22.02 0.66 -38.64
N ALA A 464 -20.96 1.36 -38.22
CA ALA A 464 -19.61 0.79 -38.07
C ALA A 464 -19.49 -0.14 -36.85
N LEU A 465 -20.15 0.19 -35.74
CA LEU A 465 -20.19 -0.67 -34.54
C LEU A 465 -21.06 -1.92 -34.79
N LYS A 466 -22.21 -1.74 -35.46
CA LYS A 466 -23.06 -2.85 -35.92
C LYS A 466 -22.30 -3.75 -36.90
N ASP A 467 -21.52 -3.19 -37.81
CA ASP A 467 -20.61 -3.92 -38.68
C ASP A 467 -19.57 -4.71 -37.87
N ALA A 468 -18.91 -4.08 -36.89
CA ALA A 468 -17.91 -4.76 -36.07
C ALA A 468 -18.49 -5.99 -35.36
N ILE A 469 -19.69 -5.90 -34.81
CA ILE A 469 -20.41 -7.03 -34.17
C ILE A 469 -20.80 -8.07 -35.21
N LEU A 470 -21.38 -7.65 -36.34
CA LEU A 470 -21.83 -8.54 -37.40
C LEU A 470 -20.68 -9.34 -38.03
N TYR A 471 -19.52 -8.70 -38.20
CA TYR A 471 -18.31 -9.30 -38.74
C TYR A 471 -17.43 -9.99 -37.69
N SER A 472 -17.89 -10.08 -36.43
CA SER A 472 -17.23 -10.85 -35.35
C SER A 472 -17.86 -12.24 -35.20
N ARG A 473 -17.03 -13.27 -34.91
CA ARG A 473 -17.52 -14.63 -34.67
C ARG A 473 -18.19 -14.77 -33.30
N HIS A 474 -17.54 -14.24 -32.28
CA HIS A 474 -18.02 -14.27 -30.91
C HIS A 474 -18.11 -12.85 -30.33
N MET A 475 -19.05 -12.65 -29.41
CA MET A 475 -19.14 -11.46 -28.57
C MET A 475 -18.95 -11.89 -27.12
N VAL A 476 -17.87 -11.43 -26.47
CA VAL A 476 -17.66 -11.64 -25.04
C VAL A 476 -18.16 -10.40 -24.30
N ILE A 477 -19.07 -10.59 -23.33
CA ILE A 477 -19.65 -9.50 -22.55
C ILE A 477 -19.09 -9.55 -21.13
N LEU A 478 -18.38 -8.51 -20.70
CA LEU A 478 -17.85 -8.39 -19.34
C LEU A 478 -18.89 -7.73 -18.43
N LEU A 479 -19.60 -8.55 -17.67
CA LEU A 479 -20.69 -8.16 -16.79
C LEU A 479 -20.15 -7.77 -15.41
N THR A 480 -19.91 -6.48 -15.21
CA THR A 480 -19.52 -5.87 -13.91
C THR A 480 -20.75 -5.58 -13.04
N GLU A 481 -20.56 -5.19 -11.78
CA GLU A 481 -21.65 -4.66 -10.93
C GLU A 481 -22.46 -3.57 -11.68
N ASP A 482 -23.79 -3.62 -11.55
CA ASP A 482 -24.74 -2.70 -12.20
C ASP A 482 -24.66 -2.57 -13.74
N PHE A 483 -23.95 -3.47 -14.44
CA PHE A 483 -23.68 -3.37 -15.89
C PHE A 483 -24.93 -3.13 -16.76
N LEU A 484 -26.03 -3.85 -16.44
CA LEU A 484 -27.30 -3.83 -17.19
C LEU A 484 -28.24 -2.70 -16.76
N ARG A 485 -27.97 -1.99 -15.66
CA ARG A 485 -28.87 -0.97 -15.11
C ARG A 485 -29.24 0.09 -16.13
N ARG A 486 -28.23 0.68 -16.78
CA ARG A 486 -28.43 1.72 -17.79
C ARG A 486 -29.11 1.17 -19.06
N CYS A 487 -28.93 -0.12 -19.39
CA CYS A 487 -29.66 -0.75 -20.50
C CYS A 487 -31.18 -0.71 -20.27
N CYS A 488 -31.62 -0.86 -19.01
CA CYS A 488 -33.03 -0.78 -18.65
C CYS A 488 -33.58 0.66 -18.69
N GLU A 489 -32.75 1.64 -18.30
CA GLU A 489 -33.16 3.04 -18.14
C GLU A 489 -33.13 3.84 -19.45
N ASP A 490 -32.22 3.53 -20.37
CA ASP A 490 -31.93 4.34 -21.56
C ASP A 490 -31.99 3.49 -22.85
N PRO A 491 -33.03 3.64 -23.70
CA PRO A 491 -33.10 2.96 -25.00
C PRO A 491 -32.00 3.35 -25.98
N ALA A 492 -31.32 4.47 -25.76
CA ALA A 492 -30.18 4.91 -26.55
C ALA A 492 -28.82 4.45 -25.98
N ASP A 493 -28.84 3.61 -24.92
CA ASP A 493 -27.63 3.07 -24.35
C ASP A 493 -26.86 2.20 -25.37
N VAL A 494 -25.59 2.55 -25.59
CA VAL A 494 -24.75 1.92 -26.61
C VAL A 494 -24.59 0.42 -26.33
N VAL A 495 -24.32 0.04 -25.08
CA VAL A 495 -24.17 -1.37 -24.68
C VAL A 495 -25.46 -2.16 -24.92
N ARG A 496 -26.63 -1.58 -24.63
CA ARG A 496 -27.92 -2.20 -25.00
C ARG A 496 -28.04 -2.42 -26.50
N GLN A 497 -27.68 -1.42 -27.31
CA GLN A 497 -27.73 -1.52 -28.77
C GLN A 497 -26.77 -2.59 -29.31
N GLU A 498 -25.57 -2.73 -28.72
CA GLU A 498 -24.61 -3.77 -29.07
C GLU A 498 -25.18 -5.17 -28.79
N ILE A 499 -25.71 -5.38 -27.57
CA ILE A 499 -26.31 -6.65 -27.16
C ILE A 499 -27.51 -6.99 -28.05
N ALA A 500 -28.40 -6.03 -28.28
CA ALA A 500 -29.57 -6.22 -29.14
C ALA A 500 -29.16 -6.56 -30.58
N THR A 501 -28.10 -5.91 -31.09
CA THR A 501 -27.56 -6.19 -32.43
C THR A 501 -26.99 -7.61 -32.52
N ALA A 502 -26.18 -8.02 -31.54
CA ALA A 502 -25.60 -9.36 -31.50
C ALA A 502 -26.68 -10.45 -31.43
N LEU A 503 -27.72 -10.25 -30.60
CA LEU A 503 -28.88 -11.15 -30.53
C LEU A 503 -29.66 -11.20 -31.85
N HIS A 504 -29.89 -10.04 -32.49
CA HIS A 504 -30.62 -9.96 -33.75
C HIS A 504 -29.89 -10.65 -34.91
N CYS A 505 -28.57 -10.48 -34.99
CA CYS A 505 -27.72 -11.04 -36.04
C CYS A 505 -27.23 -12.47 -35.75
N GLY A 506 -27.58 -13.04 -34.59
CA GLY A 506 -27.18 -14.40 -34.20
C GLY A 506 -25.69 -14.57 -33.91
N THR A 507 -24.99 -13.51 -33.50
CA THR A 507 -23.59 -13.60 -33.05
C THR A 507 -23.50 -14.46 -31.78
N HIS A 508 -22.49 -15.33 -31.68
CA HIS A 508 -22.33 -16.18 -30.49
C HIS A 508 -21.91 -15.35 -29.28
N ILE A 509 -22.84 -15.15 -28.33
CA ILE A 509 -22.61 -14.34 -27.13
C ILE A 509 -22.08 -15.23 -26.00
N ILE A 510 -21.00 -14.80 -25.35
CA ILE A 510 -20.42 -15.43 -24.17
C ILE A 510 -20.43 -14.41 -23.02
N PRO A 511 -21.42 -14.47 -22.12
CA PRO A 511 -21.45 -13.65 -20.92
C PRO A 511 -20.39 -14.09 -19.91
N VAL A 512 -19.61 -13.14 -19.42
CA VAL A 512 -18.59 -13.34 -18.38
C VAL A 512 -18.95 -12.47 -17.17
N MET A 513 -19.28 -13.11 -16.05
CA MET A 513 -19.68 -12.46 -14.81
C MET A 513 -18.45 -12.14 -13.97
N LEU A 514 -18.25 -10.85 -13.66
CA LEU A 514 -17.21 -10.38 -12.75
C LEU A 514 -17.76 -10.32 -11.31
N GLU A 515 -16.88 -10.10 -10.35
CA GLU A 515 -17.24 -9.98 -8.94
C GLU A 515 -18.35 -8.92 -8.74
N GLY A 516 -19.34 -9.25 -7.90
CA GLY A 516 -20.49 -8.39 -7.61
C GLY A 516 -21.62 -8.40 -8.64
N PHE A 517 -21.45 -9.00 -9.82
CA PHE A 517 -22.55 -9.06 -10.80
C PHE A 517 -23.65 -10.07 -10.40
N ALA A 518 -24.90 -9.61 -10.48
CA ALA A 518 -26.09 -10.45 -10.31
C ALA A 518 -27.06 -10.24 -11.48
N TRP A 519 -27.65 -11.32 -11.97
CA TRP A 519 -28.65 -11.24 -13.03
C TRP A 519 -29.93 -10.57 -12.54
N PRO A 520 -30.47 -9.56 -13.26
CA PRO A 520 -31.82 -9.08 -13.03
C PRO A 520 -32.84 -10.14 -13.47
N LYS A 521 -34.10 -9.99 -13.03
CA LYS A 521 -35.15 -10.88 -13.52
C LYS A 521 -35.44 -10.61 -15.00
N PRO A 522 -35.76 -11.63 -15.82
CA PRO A 522 -36.02 -11.43 -17.25
C PRO A 522 -37.13 -10.40 -17.56
N GLU A 523 -38.12 -10.28 -16.69
CA GLU A 523 -39.20 -9.29 -16.79
C GLU A 523 -38.73 -7.84 -16.60
N ASP A 524 -37.61 -7.62 -15.89
CA ASP A 524 -37.04 -6.30 -15.64
C ASP A 524 -36.13 -5.84 -16.80
N LEU A 525 -35.84 -6.73 -17.75
CA LEU A 525 -35.06 -6.42 -18.94
C LEU A 525 -35.94 -5.99 -20.13
N PRO A 526 -35.46 -5.00 -20.91
CA PRO A 526 -36.07 -4.65 -22.18
C PRO A 526 -36.19 -5.86 -23.13
N GLU A 527 -37.26 -5.89 -23.92
CA GLU A 527 -37.62 -7.03 -24.77
C GLU A 527 -36.52 -7.42 -25.77
N ASP A 528 -35.78 -6.43 -26.28
CA ASP A 528 -34.70 -6.58 -27.27
C ASP A 528 -33.42 -7.24 -26.73
N ILE A 529 -33.21 -7.22 -25.41
CA ILE A 529 -32.05 -7.86 -24.75
C ILE A 529 -32.44 -8.94 -23.74
N ARG A 530 -33.74 -9.17 -23.52
CA ARG A 530 -34.25 -10.16 -22.55
C ARG A 530 -33.70 -11.57 -22.77
N ALA A 531 -33.41 -11.94 -24.01
CA ALA A 531 -32.84 -13.25 -24.33
C ALA A 531 -31.46 -13.50 -23.70
N LEU A 532 -30.74 -12.43 -23.31
CA LEU A 532 -29.41 -12.52 -22.70
C LEU A 532 -29.41 -13.35 -21.40
N THR A 533 -30.46 -13.27 -20.57
CA THR A 533 -30.55 -14.05 -19.32
C THR A 533 -30.68 -15.55 -19.54
N GLY A 534 -31.03 -15.98 -20.76
CA GLY A 534 -31.12 -17.39 -21.14
C GLY A 534 -29.82 -17.99 -21.66
N ILE A 535 -28.76 -17.19 -21.79
CA ILE A 535 -27.46 -17.62 -22.31
C ILE A 535 -26.58 -18.11 -21.15
N ASN A 536 -25.91 -19.25 -21.32
CA ASN A 536 -24.97 -19.78 -20.33
C ASN A 536 -23.86 -18.75 -20.08
N ALA A 537 -23.54 -18.49 -18.81
CA ALA A 537 -22.52 -17.53 -18.41
C ALA A 537 -21.31 -18.21 -17.76
N MET A 538 -20.15 -17.58 -17.87
CA MET A 538 -18.92 -17.99 -17.21
C MET A 538 -18.59 -17.01 -16.07
N SER A 539 -18.04 -17.49 -14.97
CA SER A 539 -17.52 -16.62 -13.90
C SER A 539 -16.06 -16.28 -14.17
N TRP A 540 -15.71 -15.00 -14.05
CA TRP A 540 -14.33 -14.52 -14.00
C TRP A 540 -13.62 -15.04 -12.75
N SER A 541 -12.32 -15.33 -12.85
CA SER A 541 -11.50 -15.77 -11.72
C SER A 541 -10.11 -15.18 -11.82
N ASP A 542 -9.76 -14.27 -10.89
CA ASP A 542 -8.41 -13.70 -10.82
C ASP A 542 -7.39 -14.71 -10.29
N GLU A 543 -7.79 -15.57 -9.35
CA GLU A 543 -6.93 -16.62 -8.75
C GLU A 543 -6.57 -17.74 -9.75
N PHE A 544 -7.48 -18.09 -10.66
CA PHE A 544 -7.30 -19.16 -11.66
C PHE A 544 -7.46 -18.65 -13.10
N PHE A 545 -6.90 -17.47 -13.37
CA PHE A 545 -7.16 -16.75 -14.62
C PHE A 545 -6.77 -17.51 -15.88
N THR A 546 -5.64 -18.22 -15.89
CA THR A 546 -5.22 -19.05 -17.04
C THR A 546 -6.22 -20.16 -17.36
N ALA A 547 -6.75 -20.84 -16.33
CA ALA A 547 -7.74 -21.89 -16.50
C ALA A 547 -9.09 -21.32 -16.98
N PHE A 548 -9.43 -20.10 -16.55
CA PHE A 548 -10.56 -19.34 -17.08
C PHE A 548 -10.40 -19.07 -18.58
N ILE A 549 -9.23 -18.61 -19.04
CA ILE A 549 -8.94 -18.35 -20.46
C ILE A 549 -9.05 -19.64 -21.29
N ASP A 550 -8.47 -20.76 -20.83
CA ASP A 550 -8.58 -22.05 -21.52
C ASP A 550 -10.03 -22.51 -21.68
N LYS A 551 -10.85 -22.29 -20.66
CA LYS A 551 -12.28 -22.61 -20.69
C LYS A 551 -13.02 -21.70 -21.67
N LEU A 552 -12.68 -20.41 -21.70
CA LEU A 552 -13.27 -19.43 -22.60
C LEU A 552 -12.95 -19.73 -24.06
N LEU A 553 -11.72 -20.14 -24.37
CA LEU A 553 -11.33 -20.56 -25.72
C LEU A 553 -12.10 -21.79 -26.19
N LYS A 554 -12.34 -22.77 -25.31
CA LYS A 554 -13.18 -23.95 -25.62
C LYS A 554 -14.64 -23.60 -25.92
N TRP A 555 -15.14 -22.47 -25.41
CA TRP A 555 -16.48 -21.98 -25.74
C TRP A 555 -16.51 -21.25 -27.10
N MET A 556 -15.34 -20.95 -27.67
CA MET A 556 -15.19 -20.31 -28.99
C MET A 556 -14.83 -21.31 -30.10
N GLU A 557 -14.73 -22.61 -29.78
CA GLU A 557 -14.56 -23.74 -30.71
C GLU A 557 -15.91 -24.39 -30.99
#